data_AF-A0A958AV33-F1
#
_entry.id   AF-A0A958AV33-F1
#
_cell.length_a   1.000
_cell.length_b   1.000
_cell.length_c   1.000
_cell.angle_alpha   90.00
_cell.angle_beta   90.00
_cell.angle_gamma   90.00
#
_symmetry.space_group_name_H-M   'P 1'
#
loop_
_entity.id
_entity.type
_entity.pdbx_description
1 polymer ?
#
loop_
_entity_poly.entity_id
_entity_poly.type
_entity_poly.pdbx_seq_one_letter_code
_entity_poly.pdbx_strand_id
1 'polypeptide(L)'
;MIDVKQAVKAAAEFIKSLYEPDELVDLTLEEVELSNDEKNWLVTFGFTRRLTEPITERNVRSTTSGEFGWLSDSQEKKKKKYAIREYK
;
A
#
# COMPACT_ATOMS: atom_id res chain seq x y z
N MET A 1 -19.98 -8.37 25.25
CA MET A 1 -19.37 -8.05 23.95
C MET A 1 -18.97 -6.59 23.97
N ILE A 2 -17.78 -6.23 23.48
CA ILE A 2 -17.36 -4.83 23.40
C ILE A 2 -18.04 -4.15 22.21
N ASP A 3 -18.19 -2.82 22.29
CA ASP A 3 -18.70 -2.03 21.17
C ASP A 3 -17.72 -2.05 19.98
N VAL A 4 -18.23 -1.83 18.77
CA VAL A 4 -17.42 -1.81 17.54
C VAL A 4 -16.27 -0.80 17.64
N LYS A 5 -16.48 0.36 18.27
CA LYS A 5 -15.41 1.36 18.45
C LYS A 5 -14.32 0.88 19.39
N GLN A 6 -14.70 0.13 20.42
CA GLN A 6 -13.75 -0.45 21.37
C GLN A 6 -12.93 -1.55 20.70
N ALA A 7 -13.55 -2.37 19.83
CA ALA A 7 -12.86 -3.39 19.06
C ALA A 7 -11.83 -2.79 18.09
N VAL A 8 -12.23 -1.77 17.32
CA VAL A 8 -11.32 -1.06 16.41
C VAL A 8 -10.16 -0.42 17.18
N LYS A 9 -10.44 0.20 18.34
CA LYS A 9 -9.41 0.79 19.20
C LYS A 9 -8.42 -0.27 19.68
N ALA A 10 -8.91 -1.40 20.21
CA ALA A 10 -8.05 -2.47 20.69
C ALA A 10 -7.18 -3.06 19.58
N ALA A 11 -7.74 -3.25 18.38
CA ALA A 11 -6.98 -3.74 17.23
C ALA A 11 -5.93 -2.73 16.74
N ALA A 12 -6.25 -1.43 16.72
CA ALA A 12 -5.29 -0.39 16.36
C ALA A 12 -4.14 -0.26 17.38
N GLU A 13 -4.42 -0.38 18.68
CA GLU A 13 -3.40 -0.40 19.73
C GLU A 13 -2.51 -1.64 19.62
N PHE A 14 -3.10 -2.80 19.34
CA PHE A 14 -2.36 -4.03 19.11
C PHE A 14 -1.43 -3.92 17.89
N ILE A 15 -1.91 -3.40 16.76
CA ILE A 15 -1.05 -3.21 15.59
C ILE A 15 0.09 -2.24 15.91
N LYS A 16 -0.18 -1.12 16.59
CA LYS A 16 0.88 -0.18 16.97
C LYS A 16 1.97 -0.83 17.82
N SER A 17 1.60 -1.66 18.79
CA SER A 17 2.59 -2.34 19.64
C SER A 17 3.46 -3.36 18.92
N LEU A 18 3.02 -3.89 17.77
CA LEU A 18 3.80 -4.83 16.97
C LEU A 18 4.94 -4.17 16.18
N TYR A 19 4.85 -2.87 15.91
CA TYR A 19 5.80 -2.16 15.06
C TYR A 19 6.70 -1.18 15.84
N GLU A 20 6.59 -1.08 17.16
CA GLU A 20 7.51 -0.24 17.95
C GLU A 20 8.97 -0.74 17.81
N PRO A 21 9.95 0.15 17.51
CA PRO A 21 9.89 1.62 17.55
C PRO A 21 9.53 2.32 16.22
N ASP A 22 9.30 1.59 15.14
CA ASP A 22 8.98 2.18 13.83
C ASP A 22 7.55 2.76 13.83
N GLU A 23 7.42 4.00 13.36
CA GLU A 23 6.11 4.63 13.24
C GLU A 23 5.30 3.99 12.10
N LEU A 24 4.11 3.48 12.41
CA LEU A 24 3.12 3.07 11.40
C LEU A 24 2.58 4.30 10.67
N VAL A 25 3.13 4.56 9.48
CA VAL A 25 2.63 5.60 8.57
C VAL A 25 1.54 5.03 7.66
N ASP A 26 0.50 5.84 7.40
CA ASP A 26 -0.56 5.55 6.43
C ASP A 26 -1.46 4.33 6.73
N LEU A 27 -1.65 3.95 8.00
CA LEU A 27 -2.61 2.90 8.39
C LEU A 27 -4.05 3.42 8.30
N THR A 28 -4.91 2.70 7.57
CA THR A 28 -6.33 3.03 7.39
C THR A 28 -7.22 1.84 7.75
N LEU A 29 -8.36 2.10 8.39
CA LEU A 29 -9.40 1.09 8.61
C LEU A 29 -10.12 0.81 7.29
N GLU A 30 -10.19 -0.47 6.89
CA GLU A 30 -10.86 -0.88 5.65
C GLU A 30 -12.24 -1.49 5.92
N GLU A 31 -12.32 -2.45 6.84
CA GLU A 31 -13.53 -3.21 7.08
C GLU A 31 -13.69 -3.57 8.57
N VAL A 32 -14.94 -3.62 9.02
CA VAL A 32 -15.31 -4.15 10.33
C VAL A 32 -16.53 -5.05 10.17
N GLU A 33 -16.38 -6.32 10.49
CA GLU A 33 -17.41 -7.35 10.39
C GLU A 33 -17.62 -8.03 11.74
N LEU A 34 -18.86 -8.43 12.04
CA LEU A 34 -19.13 -9.34 13.14
C LEU A 34 -19.04 -10.78 12.62
N SER A 35 -18.31 -11.64 13.31
CA SER A 35 -18.18 -13.05 12.91
C SER A 35 -19.55 -13.74 12.84
N ASN A 36 -19.65 -14.81 12.03
CA ASN A 36 -20.90 -15.57 11.85
C ASN A 36 -21.51 -16.13 13.14
N ASP A 37 -20.69 -16.33 14.18
CA ASP A 37 -21.13 -16.77 15.50
C ASP A 37 -21.49 -15.61 16.45
N GLU A 38 -21.44 -14.37 15.96
CA GLU A 38 -21.70 -13.11 16.65
C GLU A 38 -20.83 -12.87 17.89
N LYS A 39 -19.68 -13.53 18.02
CA LYS A 39 -18.82 -13.45 19.20
C LYS A 39 -17.61 -12.55 19.03
N ASN A 40 -17.17 -12.32 17.81
CA ASN A 40 -15.91 -11.66 17.51
C ASN A 40 -16.10 -10.53 16.51
N TRP A 41 -15.36 -9.43 16.72
CA TRP A 41 -15.22 -8.38 15.73
C TRP A 41 -13.98 -8.67 14.87
N LEU A 42 -14.18 -8.78 13.57
CA LEU A 42 -13.14 -8.90 12.56
C LEU A 42 -12.83 -7.48 12.07
N VAL A 43 -11.61 -7.01 12.30
CA VAL A 43 -11.17 -5.65 11.93
C VAL A 43 -10.03 -5.75 10.94
N THR A 44 -10.24 -5.21 9.74
CA THR A 44 -9.25 -5.21 8.65
C THR A 44 -8.65 -3.82 8.52
N PHE A 45 -7.33 -3.74 8.57
CA PHE A 45 -6.58 -2.51 8.29
C PHE A 45 -5.73 -2.68 7.03
N GLY A 46 -5.64 -1.60 6.26
CA GLY A 46 -4.81 -1.48 5.08
C GLY A 46 -3.76 -0.38 5.22
N PHE A 47 -2.77 -0.38 4.34
CA PHE A 47 -1.76 0.66 4.23
C PHE A 47 -1.99 1.47 2.95
N THR A 48 -2.13 2.78 3.07
CA THR A 48 -2.24 3.65 1.92
C THR A 48 -0.85 4.10 1.47
N ARG A 49 -0.22 3.37 0.55
CA ARG A 49 1.03 3.85 -0.05
C ARG A 49 0.74 5.01 -0.99
N ARG A 50 1.11 6.24 -0.62
CA ARG A 50 1.20 7.33 -1.60
C ARG A 50 2.29 6.95 -2.61
N LEU A 51 1.90 6.76 -3.87
CA LEU A 51 2.84 6.65 -4.99
C LEU A 51 3.44 8.04 -5.24
N THR A 52 4.33 8.50 -4.35
CA THR A 52 4.98 9.82 -4.46
C THR A 52 5.97 9.87 -5.64
N GLU A 53 6.31 8.71 -6.19
CA GLU A 53 7.02 8.58 -7.45
C GLU A 53 6.22 7.63 -8.35
N PRO A 54 6.05 7.91 -9.66
CA PRO A 54 5.65 6.86 -10.57
C PRO A 54 6.62 5.70 -10.37
N ILE A 55 6.13 4.47 -10.50
CA ILE A 55 6.98 3.29 -10.61
C ILE A 55 7.77 3.48 -11.91
N THR A 56 8.85 4.27 -11.85
CA THR A 56 9.93 4.16 -12.82
C THR A 56 10.45 2.75 -12.59
N GLU A 57 10.52 1.98 -13.66
CA GLU A 57 10.96 0.59 -13.68
C GLU A 57 12.32 0.49 -12.99
N ARG A 58 12.34 0.42 -11.65
CA ARG A 58 13.53 0.13 -10.87
C ARG A 58 13.77 -1.33 -11.16
N ASN A 59 14.66 -1.54 -12.13
CA ASN A 59 15.47 -2.72 -12.35
C ASN A 59 15.09 -3.82 -11.35
N VAL A 60 14.12 -4.64 -11.73
CA VAL A 60 13.95 -5.96 -11.15
C VAL A 60 15.24 -6.68 -11.55
N ARG A 61 16.29 -6.54 -10.74
CA ARG A 61 17.42 -7.47 -10.76
C ARG A 61 16.82 -8.77 -10.28
N SER A 62 16.28 -9.49 -11.25
CA SER A 62 16.05 -10.92 -11.23
C SER A 62 17.22 -11.57 -10.52
N THR A 63 17.01 -11.97 -9.27
CA THR A 63 17.80 -13.05 -8.69
C THR A 63 17.17 -14.35 -9.16
N THR A 64 17.14 -14.52 -10.48
CA THR A 64 16.89 -15.80 -11.12
C THR A 64 18.04 -15.93 -12.10
N SER A 65 19.02 -16.72 -11.67
CA SER A 65 20.05 -17.27 -12.55
C SER A 65 19.40 -17.85 -13.81
N GLY A 66 19.66 -17.22 -14.96
CA GLY A 66 19.23 -17.73 -16.25
C GLY A 66 18.96 -16.63 -17.26
N GLU A 67 19.99 -16.34 -18.06
CA GLU A 67 19.92 -15.94 -19.47
C GLU A 67 18.88 -14.87 -19.87
N PHE A 68 19.34 -13.67 -20.27
CA PHE A 68 19.24 -13.18 -21.66
C PHE A 68 19.78 -11.75 -21.79
N GLY A 69 20.55 -11.52 -22.86
CA GLY A 69 21.12 -10.23 -23.22
C GLY A 69 20.25 -9.41 -24.18
N TRP A 70 20.57 -8.12 -24.20
CA TRP A 70 20.33 -7.07 -25.21
C TRP A 70 18.89 -6.63 -25.52
N LEU A 71 18.61 -5.34 -25.23
CA LEU A 71 18.14 -4.33 -26.19
C LEU A 71 18.28 -2.94 -25.51
N SER A 72 19.41 -2.26 -25.71
CA SER A 72 19.61 -1.19 -26.70
C SER A 72 19.04 0.17 -26.27
N ASP A 73 19.92 1.03 -25.76
CA ASP A 73 19.81 2.49 -25.70
C ASP A 73 19.28 3.07 -27.02
N SER A 74 17.97 3.34 -27.12
CA SER A 74 17.45 4.17 -28.21
C SER A 74 15.98 4.57 -28.02
N GLN A 75 15.61 5.33 -26.99
CA GLN A 75 14.42 6.23 -27.00
C GLN A 75 14.55 7.39 -25.99
N GLU A 76 15.77 7.81 -25.67
CA GLU A 76 15.97 9.15 -25.11
C GLU A 76 15.69 10.16 -26.23
N LYS A 77 14.73 11.07 -26.01
CA LYS A 77 14.20 12.09 -26.94
C LYS A 77 12.97 11.66 -27.76
N LYS A 78 11.77 11.81 -27.18
CA LYS A 78 10.66 12.58 -27.80
C LYS A 78 9.42 12.59 -26.89
N LYS A 79 8.84 13.80 -26.76
CA LYS A 79 7.51 14.13 -26.22
C LYS A 79 7.41 14.50 -24.73
N LYS A 80 8.12 15.59 -24.38
CA LYS A 80 7.43 16.76 -23.80
C LYS A 80 6.19 17.06 -24.66
N LYS A 81 4.97 17.03 -24.08
CA LYS A 81 3.70 17.66 -24.53
C LYS A 81 2.50 16.74 -24.30
N TYR A 82 1.96 16.68 -23.08
CA TYR A 82 0.51 16.54 -22.84
C TYR A 82 0.24 17.23 -21.50
N ALA A 83 0.01 18.54 -21.53
CA ALA A 83 -1.32 19.13 -21.63
C ALA A 83 -2.03 19.09 -20.26
N ILE A 84 -1.74 20.12 -19.47
CA ILE A 84 -2.58 20.63 -18.39
C ILE A 84 -3.98 20.81 -19.00
N ARG A 85 -4.94 19.98 -18.61
CA ARG A 85 -6.36 20.25 -18.88
C ARG A 85 -6.92 20.97 -17.66
N GLU A 86 -7.06 22.28 -17.79
CA GLU A 86 -7.94 23.09 -16.96
C GLU A 86 -9.36 22.54 -17.08
N TYR A 87 -9.99 22.23 -15.96
CA TYR A 87 -11.43 21.99 -15.89
C TYR A 87 -12.11 23.33 -15.60
N LYS A 88 -12.99 23.75 -16.51
CA LYS A 88 -13.97 24.83 -16.29
C LYS A 88 -15.13 24.32 -15.45
#